data_AF-A0A842FS15-F1
#
_entry.id   AF-A0A842FS15-F1
#
_cell.length_a   1.000
_cell.length_b   1.000
_cell.length_c   1.000
_cell.angle_alpha   90.00
_cell.angle_beta   90.00
_cell.angle_gamma   90.00
#
_symmetry.space_group_name_H-M   'P 1'
#
loop_
_entity.id
_entity.type
_entity.pdbx_description
1 polymer ?
#
loop_
_entity_poly.entity_id
_entity_poly.type
_entity_poly.pdbx_seq_one_letter_code
_entity_poly.pdbx_strand_id
1 'polypeptide(L)'
;MDTIKKEVHQFLVERGWENQYQVPKDLAISLTLEATELLECFQWKSDKEAVAQNRAAMSEELADVFIYATQLATALDLDIETIVQEKLAKNATKYPPKSVK
;
A
#
# COMPACT_ATOMS: atom_id res chain seq x y z
N MET A 1 -10.81 -4.57 5.40
CA MET A 1 -10.16 -3.29 4.99
C MET A 1 -11.05 -2.05 5.23
N ASP A 2 -12.34 -2.22 5.49
CA ASP A 2 -13.30 -1.12 5.55
C ASP A 2 -13.06 -0.08 6.65
N THR A 3 -12.50 -0.46 7.79
CA THR A 3 -12.19 0.48 8.87
C THR A 3 -11.17 1.52 8.41
N ILE A 4 -10.04 1.09 7.84
CA ILE A 4 -8.98 1.98 7.35
C ILE A 4 -9.50 2.85 6.20
N LYS A 5 -10.25 2.27 5.25
CA LYS A 5 -10.92 3.03 4.18
C LYS A 5 -11.77 4.17 4.73
N LYS A 6 -12.57 3.91 5.77
CA LYS A 6 -13.44 4.90 6.42
C LYS A 6 -12.64 5.98 7.13
N GLU A 7 -11.60 5.61 7.87
CA GLU A 7 -10.73 6.56 8.58
C GLU A 7 -10.01 7.50 7.60
N VAL A 8 -9.46 6.96 6.50
CA VAL A 8 -8.83 7.76 5.44
C VAL A 8 -9.86 8.67 4.76
N HIS A 9 -11.04 8.16 4.45
CA HIS A 9 -12.11 8.98 3.87
C HIS A 9 -12.51 10.14 4.79
N GLN A 10 -12.74 9.86 6.07
CA GLN A 10 -13.07 10.87 7.06
C GLN A 10 -11.96 11.92 7.20
N PHE A 11 -10.70 11.49 7.20
CA PHE A 11 -9.54 12.39 7.24
C PHE A 11 -9.50 13.38 6.06
N LEU A 12 -9.82 12.92 4.85
CA LEU A 12 -9.87 13.77 3.66
C LEU A 12 -11.08 14.71 3.68
N VAL A 13 -12.26 14.22 4.10
CA VAL A 13 -13.50 15.02 4.25
C VAL A 13 -13.25 16.19 5.20
N GLU A 14 -12.67 15.94 6.37
CA GLU A 14 -12.36 16.98 7.37
C GLU A 14 -11.43 18.09 6.84
N ARG A 15 -10.68 17.82 5.77
CA ARG A 15 -9.73 18.74 5.14
C ARG A 15 -10.23 19.31 3.82
N GLY A 16 -11.43 18.93 3.37
CA GLY A 16 -11.96 19.31 2.06
C GLY A 16 -11.17 18.72 0.89
N TRP A 17 -10.50 17.58 1.09
CA TRP A 17 -9.63 16.93 0.10
C TRP A 17 -10.33 15.79 -0.64
N GLU A 18 -11.65 15.71 -0.57
CA GLU A 18 -12.46 14.67 -1.20
C GLU A 18 -12.23 14.55 -2.71
N ASN A 19 -11.87 15.66 -3.37
CA ASN A 19 -11.56 15.68 -4.80
C ASN A 19 -10.29 14.89 -5.17
N GLN A 20 -9.45 14.50 -4.21
CA GLN A 20 -8.28 13.66 -4.47
C GLN A 20 -8.67 12.29 -5.06
N TYR A 21 -9.86 11.78 -4.75
CA TYR A 21 -10.38 10.55 -5.36
C TYR A 21 -10.67 10.70 -6.87
N GLN A 22 -10.70 11.91 -7.42
CA GLN A 22 -10.97 12.15 -8.84
C GLN A 22 -9.69 12.17 -9.70
N VAL A 23 -8.51 11.98 -9.11
CA VAL A 23 -7.23 11.98 -9.81
C VAL A 23 -6.45 10.67 -9.64
N PRO A 24 -6.93 9.53 -10.16
CA PRO A 24 -6.26 8.22 -10.02
C PRO A 24 -4.79 8.22 -10.45
N LYS A 25 -4.45 9.01 -11.48
CA LYS A 25 -3.05 9.17 -11.94
C LYS A 25 -2.17 9.75 -10.83
N ASP A 26 -2.63 10.78 -10.13
CA ASP A 26 -1.84 11.45 -9.10
C ASP A 26 -1.74 10.57 -7.85
N LEU A 27 -2.80 9.83 -7.50
CA LEU A 27 -2.77 8.82 -6.44
C LEU A 27 -1.76 7.70 -6.73
N ALA A 28 -1.66 7.24 -7.98
CA ALA A 28 -0.66 6.24 -8.38
C ALA A 28 0.77 6.79 -8.31
N ILE A 29 0.95 8.09 -8.61
CA ILE A 29 2.24 8.77 -8.43
C ILE A 29 2.58 8.82 -6.94
N SER A 30 1.69 9.31 -6.08
CA SER A 30 1.92 9.36 -4.62
C SER A 30 2.25 8.00 -4.05
N LEU A 31 1.49 6.95 -4.38
CA LEU A 31 1.80 5.56 -3.98
C LEU A 31 3.25 5.18 -4.33
N THR A 32 3.71 5.53 -5.53
CA THR A 32 5.07 5.23 -6.00
C THR A 32 6.13 6.04 -5.24
N LEU A 33 5.83 7.29 -4.89
CA LEU A 33 6.71 8.12 -4.06
C LEU A 33 6.89 7.49 -2.69
N GLU A 34 5.82 7.15 -1.98
CA GLU A 34 5.92 6.51 -0.64
C GLU A 34 6.61 5.15 -0.70
N ALA A 35 6.39 4.37 -1.78
CA ALA A 35 7.12 3.13 -1.98
C ALA A 35 8.63 3.36 -2.20
N THR A 36 9.02 4.52 -2.73
CA THR A 36 10.42 4.94 -2.86
C THR A 36 10.98 5.38 -1.51
N GLU A 37 10.23 6.13 -0.70
CA GLU A 37 10.62 6.50 0.67
C GLU A 37 10.83 5.24 1.55
N LEU A 38 9.94 4.25 1.42
CA LEU A 38 10.12 2.93 2.04
C LEU A 38 11.41 2.24 1.58
N LEU A 39 11.76 2.35 0.29
CA LEU A 39 13.00 1.78 -0.25
C LEU A 39 14.24 2.48 0.31
N GLU A 40 14.18 3.79 0.54
CA GLU A 40 15.28 4.56 1.13
C GLU A 40 15.65 4.07 2.54
N CYS A 41 14.70 3.50 3.28
CA CYS A 41 14.96 2.88 4.59
C CYS A 41 15.99 1.73 4.51
N PHE A 42 16.23 1.14 3.34
CA PHE A 42 17.19 0.05 3.12
C PHE A 42 18.49 0.51 2.47
N GLN A 43 18.57 1.77 2.02
CA GLN A 43 19.69 2.25 1.21
C GLN A 43 21.01 2.19 2.01
N TRP A 44 22.06 1.66 1.37
CA TRP A 44 23.44 1.58 1.90
C TRP A 44 23.61 0.77 3.19
N LYS A 45 22.65 -0.09 3.53
CA LYS A 45 22.66 -0.93 4.74
C LYS A 45 22.42 -2.38 4.37
N SER A 46 22.90 -3.31 5.19
CA SER A 46 22.38 -4.69 5.15
C SER A 46 20.96 -4.76 5.70
N ASP A 47 20.19 -5.80 5.33
CA ASP A 47 18.81 -6.00 5.81
C ASP A 47 18.69 -5.92 7.33
N LYS A 48 19.65 -6.55 8.04
CA LYS A 48 19.65 -6.58 9.52
C LYS A 48 19.86 -5.18 10.11
N GLU A 49 20.77 -4.40 9.54
CA GLU A 49 21.07 -3.04 10.00
C GLU A 49 19.90 -2.10 9.71
N ALA A 50 19.35 -2.16 8.50
CA ALA A 50 18.20 -1.36 8.09
C ALA A 50 17.00 -1.60 9.02
N VAL A 51 16.62 -2.86 9.25
CA VAL A 51 15.49 -3.21 10.12
C VAL A 51 15.74 -2.80 11.58
N ALA A 52 16.97 -2.90 12.07
CA ALA A 52 17.29 -2.51 13.44
C ALA A 52 17.26 -0.99 13.65
N GLN A 53 17.69 -0.20 12.67
CA GLN A 53 17.85 1.25 12.80
C GLN A 53 16.63 2.05 12.33
N ASN A 54 15.93 1.56 11.30
CA ASN A 54 14.90 2.31 10.59
C ASN A 54 13.48 1.77 10.80
N ARG A 55 13.24 0.92 11.82
CA ARG A 55 11.95 0.23 11.99
C ARG A 55 10.74 1.16 12.06
N ALA A 56 10.89 2.32 12.72
CA ALA A 56 9.83 3.32 12.85
C ALA A 56 9.51 3.93 11.48
N ALA A 57 10.52 4.47 10.79
CA ALA A 57 10.36 5.01 9.43
C ALA A 57 9.75 3.97 8.47
N MET A 58 10.26 2.74 8.44
CA MET A 58 9.67 1.67 7.63
C MET A 58 8.19 1.43 7.91
N SER A 59 7.74 1.63 9.15
CA SER A 59 6.34 1.47 9.53
C SER A 59 5.48 2.63 9.03
N GLU A 60 6.01 3.84 9.03
CA GLU A 60 5.36 5.05 8.54
C GLU A 60 5.22 4.96 7.01
N GLU A 61 6.33 4.75 6.29
CA GLU A 61 6.31 4.69 4.82
C GLU A 61 5.45 3.53 4.29
N LEU A 62 5.48 2.37 4.98
CA LEU A 62 4.60 1.25 4.62
C LEU A 62 3.13 1.62 4.83
N ALA A 63 2.80 2.36 5.89
CA ALA A 63 1.44 2.82 6.12
C ALA A 63 1.00 3.79 5.01
N ASP A 64 1.86 4.72 4.60
CA ASP A 64 1.56 5.68 3.53
C ASP A 64 1.33 4.99 2.18
N VAL A 65 2.13 3.97 1.84
CA VAL A 65 1.87 3.10 0.68
C VAL A 65 0.46 2.49 0.74
N PHE A 66 0.05 1.97 1.89
CA PHE A 66 -1.29 1.38 2.04
C PHE A 66 -2.40 2.42 2.00
N ILE A 67 -2.18 3.62 2.54
CA ILE A 67 -3.14 4.73 2.49
C ILE A 67 -3.39 5.12 1.04
N TYR A 68 -2.35 5.38 0.24
CA TYR A 68 -2.54 5.74 -1.18
C TYR A 68 -3.05 4.57 -2.03
N ALA A 69 -2.63 3.33 -1.75
CA ALA A 69 -3.21 2.15 -2.41
C ALA A 69 -4.72 2.04 -2.15
N THR A 70 -5.15 2.33 -0.92
CA THR A 70 -6.56 2.32 -0.54
C THR A 70 -7.33 3.46 -1.22
N GLN A 71 -6.76 4.66 -1.27
CA GLN A 71 -7.36 5.79 -1.97
C GLN A 71 -7.48 5.53 -3.48
N LEU A 72 -6.45 4.95 -4.09
CA LEU A 72 -6.43 4.60 -5.51
C LEU A 72 -7.48 3.51 -5.82
N ALA A 73 -7.63 2.51 -4.95
CA ALA A 73 -8.68 1.50 -5.11
C ALA A 73 -10.07 2.15 -5.07
N THR A 74 -10.33 3.06 -4.12
CA THR A 74 -11.59 3.82 -4.06
C THR A 74 -11.81 4.67 -5.32
N ALA A 75 -10.78 5.37 -5.78
CA ALA A 75 -10.83 6.22 -6.98
C ALA A 75 -11.12 5.43 -8.28
N LEU A 76 -10.75 4.15 -8.31
CA LEU A 76 -10.97 3.24 -9.44
C LEU A 76 -12.22 2.35 -9.27
N ASP A 77 -13.00 2.56 -8.21
CA ASP A 77 -14.17 1.73 -7.85
C ASP A 77 -13.82 0.23 -7.69
N LEU A 78 -12.69 -0.04 -7.02
CA LEU A 78 -12.19 -1.38 -6.78
C LEU A 78 -12.35 -1.78 -5.32
N ASP A 79 -12.94 -2.96 -5.09
CA ASP A 79 -12.84 -3.60 -3.79
C ASP A 79 -11.47 -4.27 -3.61
N ILE A 80 -10.59 -3.59 -2.87
CA ILE A 80 -9.21 -4.04 -2.64
C ILE A 80 -9.12 -5.47 -2.07
N GLU A 81 -10.08 -5.88 -1.23
CA GLU A 81 -10.07 -7.20 -0.60
C GLU A 81 -10.35 -8.29 -1.64
N THR A 82 -11.38 -8.08 -2.46
CA THR A 82 -11.75 -8.95 -3.58
C THR A 82 -10.60 -9.10 -4.57
N ILE A 83 -10.03 -7.99 -5.06
CA ILE A 83 -8.96 -8.07 -6.09
C ILE A 83 -7.69 -8.73 -5.55
N VAL A 84 -7.38 -8.58 -4.26
CA VAL A 84 -6.24 -9.24 -3.62
C VAL A 84 -6.50 -10.75 -3.50
N GLN A 85 -7.69 -11.16 -3.06
CA GLN A 85 -8.07 -12.57 -2.98
C GLN A 85 -8.01 -13.26 -4.35
N GLU A 86 -8.56 -12.62 -5.39
CA GLU A 86 -8.46 -13.14 -6.76
C GLU A 86 -7.02 -13.26 -7.23
N LYS A 87 -6.18 -12.26 -6.93
CA LYS A 87 -4.76 -12.30 -7.30
C LYS A 87 -4.00 -13.39 -6.56
N LEU A 88 -4.30 -13.62 -5.28
CA LEU A 88 -3.73 -14.72 -4.50
C LEU A 88 -4.11 -16.09 -5.08
N ALA A 89 -5.38 -16.28 -5.44
CA ALA A 89 -5.83 -17.52 -6.09
C ALA A 89 -5.11 -17.76 -7.44
N LYS A 90 -4.99 -16.72 -8.27
CA LYS A 90 -4.22 -16.78 -9.53
C LYS A 90 -2.74 -17.11 -9.28
N ASN A 91 -2.13 -16.50 -8.26
CA ASN A 91 -0.73 -16.75 -7.91
C ASN A 91 -0.51 -18.17 -7.36
N ALA A 92 -1.44 -18.71 -6.57
CA ALA A 92 -1.37 -20.08 -6.06
C ALA A 92 -1.39 -21.12 -7.19
N THR A 93 -2.21 -20.88 -8.23
CA THR A 93 -2.21 -21.72 -9.45
C THR A 93 -0.91 -21.59 -10.24
N LYS A 94 -0.37 -20.38 -10.35
CA LYS A 94 0.89 -20.11 -11.09
C LYS A 94 2.12 -20.65 -10.36
N TYR A 95 2.11 -20.62 -9.03
CA TYR A 95 3.21 -21.01 -8.15
C TYR A 95 2.71 -21.97 -7.07
N PRO A 96 2.40 -23.24 -7.43
CA PRO A 96 1.93 -24.21 -6.45
C PRO A 96 3.01 -24.48 -5.38
N PRO A 97 2.62 -24.84 -4.16
CA PRO A 97 3.58 -25.22 -3.12
C PRO A 97 4.45 -26.34 -3.65
N LYS A 98 5.77 -26.22 -3.46
CA LYS A 98 6.68 -27.33 -3.76
C LYS A 98 6.25 -28.52 -2.92
N SER A 99 6.05 -29.67 -3.56
CA SER A 99 5.87 -30.93 -2.84
C SER A 99 7.08 -31.11 -1.92
N VAL A 100 6.85 -31.10 -0.61
CA VAL A 100 7.88 -31.45 0.37
C VAL A 100 8.26 -32.90 0.08
N LYS A 101 9.52 -33.13 -0.30
CA LYS A 101 10.10 -34.47 -0.36
C LYS A 101 10.63 -34.83 1.03
#